data_AF-A0A062XKA7-F1
#
_entry.id   AF-A0A062XKA7-F1
#
_cell.length_a   1.000
_cell.length_b   1.000
_cell.length_c   1.000
_cell.angle_alpha   90.00
_cell.angle_beta   90.00
_cell.angle_gamma   90.00
#
_symmetry.space_group_name_H-M   'P 1'
#
loop_
_entity.id
_entity.type
_entity.pdbx_description
1 polymer ?
#
loop_
_entity_poly.entity_id
_entity_poly.type
_entity_poly.pdbx_seq_one_letter_code
_entity_poly.pdbx_strand_id
1 'polypeptide(L)'
;MRPLAARVLAVFLAFQLSGCLSVQTQSQKGRRPEAGVAVVVFVDDAARRKGEPGPAGVLSELERREHGRWQPVFRSLAPRWSLTGLPPGRYRLRFPARLDEAGRVVPLSEKPKKFNLQAGEMVQVQAVLEHMPVALVVAGVVVVAVVAVALSKWLKDADLPEPPLPPPELVDVAFHLTWEWAAAYPEAADRAAPVVTSHFPAAGAQVPPGRLKLVWVFSERLSPTSLDPQKLRVLGERSGLIPGVASYDASRWWVVWESQTQVSGEKVHATLDADAVEDASGNELERAVSFSFWVR
;
A
#
# COMPACT_ATOMS: atom_id res chain seq x y z
N MET A 1 -26.62 -44.38 7.33
CA MET A 1 -25.75 -43.60 8.25
C MET A 1 -24.76 -42.78 7.43
N ARG A 2 -25.11 -41.55 7.10
CA ARG A 2 -24.24 -40.55 6.46
C ARG A 2 -24.44 -39.26 7.26
N PRO A 3 -23.56 -38.94 8.23
CA PRO A 3 -22.89 -37.65 8.18
C PRO A 3 -21.58 -37.63 9.00
N LEU A 4 -20.45 -38.02 8.42
CA LEU A 4 -19.13 -37.79 9.03
C LEU A 4 -18.10 -37.27 8.00
N ALA A 5 -18.25 -37.66 6.73
CA ALA A 5 -17.40 -37.15 5.64
C ALA A 5 -17.59 -35.65 5.34
N ALA A 6 -18.75 -35.05 5.64
CA ALA A 6 -19.03 -33.64 5.35
C ALA A 6 -18.39 -32.66 6.36
N ARG A 7 -17.99 -33.11 7.55
CA ARG A 7 -17.38 -32.23 8.57
C ARG A 7 -15.86 -32.20 8.52
N VAL A 8 -15.21 -33.21 7.93
CA VAL A 8 -13.74 -33.22 7.77
C VAL A 8 -13.30 -32.38 6.56
N LEU A 9 -14.13 -32.27 5.52
CA LEU A 9 -13.82 -31.43 4.36
C LEU A 9 -13.92 -29.91 4.66
N ALA A 10 -14.73 -29.50 5.62
CA ALA A 10 -14.85 -28.11 6.04
C ALA A 10 -13.66 -27.63 6.91
N VAL A 11 -12.97 -28.54 7.61
CA VAL A 11 -11.80 -28.19 8.43
C VAL A 11 -10.52 -28.16 7.57
N PHE A 12 -10.41 -29.00 6.53
CA PHE A 12 -9.27 -28.94 5.61
C PHE A 12 -9.28 -27.70 4.68
N LEU A 13 -10.44 -27.12 4.37
CA LEU A 13 -10.53 -25.88 3.59
C LEU A 13 -10.23 -24.61 4.39
N ALA A 14 -10.38 -24.64 5.73
CA ALA A 14 -10.11 -23.48 6.58
C ALA A 14 -8.61 -23.34 6.94
N PHE A 15 -7.82 -24.42 6.84
CA PHE A 15 -6.39 -24.40 7.18
C PHE A 15 -5.46 -23.96 6.05
N GLN A 16 -5.96 -23.79 4.82
CA GLN A 16 -5.16 -23.40 3.64
C GLN A 16 -5.11 -21.87 3.39
N LEU A 17 -5.71 -21.05 4.26
CA LEU A 17 -5.73 -19.59 4.10
C LEU A 17 -4.87 -18.84 5.13
N SER A 18 -4.21 -19.57 6.03
CA SER A 18 -3.25 -18.99 6.97
C SER A 18 -1.88 -18.88 6.29
N GLY A 19 -1.72 -17.90 5.40
CA GLY A 19 -0.39 -17.54 4.89
C GLY A 19 0.50 -17.12 6.06
N CYS A 20 1.53 -17.89 6.36
CA CYS A 20 2.52 -17.51 7.36
C CYS A 20 3.44 -16.46 6.76
N LEU A 21 3.73 -15.38 7.49
CA LEU A 21 4.71 -14.39 7.05
C LEU A 21 6.01 -14.56 7.83
N SER A 22 7.13 -14.61 7.10
CA SER A 22 8.48 -14.59 7.65
C SER A 22 9.06 -13.20 7.56
N VAL A 23 9.54 -12.67 8.69
CA VAL A 23 10.03 -11.28 8.76
C VAL A 23 11.45 -11.25 9.29
N GLN A 24 12.38 -10.89 8.40
CA GLN A 24 13.78 -10.67 8.70
C GLN A 24 14.05 -9.18 8.84
N THR A 25 14.91 -8.83 9.79
CA THR A 25 15.29 -7.44 10.07
C THR A 25 16.80 -7.34 10.08
N GLN A 26 17.33 -6.38 9.34
CA GLN A 26 18.73 -6.03 9.35
C GLN A 26 18.83 -4.54 9.70
N SER A 27 19.55 -4.23 10.78
CA SER A 27 19.87 -2.86 11.14
C SER A 27 21.15 -2.42 10.43
N GLN A 28 21.14 -1.20 9.89
CA GLN A 28 22.34 -0.53 9.39
C GLN A 28 22.39 0.87 9.99
N LYS A 29 23.57 1.28 10.47
CA LYS A 29 23.80 2.68 10.84
C LYS A 29 23.85 3.54 9.58
N GLY A 30 22.96 4.50 9.48
CA GLY A 30 22.91 5.45 8.38
C GLY A 30 23.96 6.54 8.51
N ARG A 31 24.18 7.27 7.41
CA ARG A 31 24.96 8.53 7.38
C ARG A 31 24.14 9.76 7.82
N ARG A 32 22.82 9.65 7.90
CA ARG A 32 21.90 10.74 8.26
C ARG A 32 21.58 10.71 9.76
N PRO A 33 21.28 11.87 10.40
CA PRO A 33 20.92 11.93 11.82
C PRO A 33 19.52 11.36 12.10
N GLU A 34 18.64 11.37 11.10
CA GLU A 34 17.28 10.87 11.20
C GLU A 34 17.24 9.35 11.14
N ALA A 35 16.43 8.76 12.01
CA ALA A 35 16.19 7.33 11.98
C ALA A 35 15.05 6.96 11.01
N GLY A 36 15.06 5.73 10.54
CA GLY A 36 14.10 5.27 9.54
C GLY A 36 13.89 3.77 9.49
N VAL A 37 12.87 3.40 8.74
CA VAL A 37 12.51 2.01 8.46
C VAL A 37 12.31 1.88 6.96
N ALA A 38 12.95 0.90 6.34
CA ALA A 38 12.70 0.52 4.95
C ALA A 38 12.12 -0.88 4.93
N VAL A 39 11.00 -1.07 4.24
CA VAL A 39 10.31 -2.37 4.16
C VAL A 39 10.25 -2.81 2.71
N VAL A 40 10.53 -4.09 2.49
CA VAL A 40 10.25 -4.77 1.23
C VAL A 40 9.53 -6.09 1.53
N VAL A 41 8.43 -6.33 0.82
CA VAL A 41 7.62 -7.53 0.89
C VAL A 41 7.85 -8.34 -0.37
N PHE A 42 8.13 -9.62 -0.20
CA PHE A 42 8.40 -10.58 -1.26
C PHE A 42 7.34 -11.67 -1.28
N VAL A 43 6.99 -12.13 -2.48
CA VAL A 43 6.02 -13.22 -2.67
C VAL A 43 6.57 -14.57 -2.22
N ASP A 44 7.88 -14.77 -2.34
CA ASP A 44 8.58 -15.98 -1.95
C ASP A 44 10.09 -15.71 -1.80
N ASP A 45 10.82 -16.74 -1.39
CA ASP A 45 12.27 -16.69 -1.23
C ASP A 45 13.05 -16.56 -2.55
N ALA A 46 12.45 -16.92 -3.69
CA ALA A 46 13.10 -16.78 -4.99
C ALA A 46 13.07 -15.30 -5.42
N ALA A 47 11.92 -14.64 -5.29
CA ALA A 47 11.74 -13.21 -5.51
C ALA A 47 12.63 -12.39 -4.57
N ARG A 48 12.70 -12.76 -3.28
CA ARG A 48 13.64 -12.15 -2.31
C ARG A 48 15.09 -12.23 -2.78
N ARG A 49 15.53 -13.40 -3.23
CA ARG A 49 16.90 -13.60 -3.72
C ARG A 49 17.22 -12.79 -4.96
N LYS A 50 16.23 -12.52 -5.82
CA LYS A 50 16.35 -11.65 -6.99
C LYS A 50 16.20 -10.16 -6.66
N GLY A 51 15.75 -9.82 -5.46
CA GLY A 51 15.43 -8.44 -5.09
C GLY A 51 14.18 -7.90 -5.80
N GLU A 52 13.31 -8.77 -6.29
CA GLU A 52 12.07 -8.42 -6.99
C GLU A 52 10.93 -8.29 -5.96
N PRO A 53 10.48 -7.07 -5.61
CA PRO A 53 9.37 -6.91 -4.67
C PRO A 53 8.12 -7.64 -5.16
N GLY A 54 7.31 -8.11 -4.23
CA GLY A 54 6.02 -8.70 -4.56
C GLY A 54 5.03 -7.67 -5.13
N PRO A 55 3.84 -8.10 -5.56
CA PRO A 55 2.81 -7.16 -5.98
C PRO A 55 2.30 -6.37 -4.77
N ALA A 56 1.71 -5.20 -5.04
CA ALA A 56 1.02 -4.43 -4.02
C ALA A 56 -0.18 -5.20 -3.44
N GLY A 57 -0.71 -4.73 -2.32
CA GLY A 57 -1.93 -5.26 -1.74
C GLY A 57 -1.75 -6.00 -0.42
N VAL A 58 -0.52 -6.20 0.06
CA VAL A 58 -0.29 -6.62 1.46
C VAL A 58 -0.28 -5.36 2.32
N LEU A 59 -1.24 -5.24 3.23
CA LEU A 59 -1.30 -4.10 4.16
C LEU A 59 -0.18 -4.26 5.17
N SER A 60 0.80 -3.37 5.12
CA SER A 60 1.83 -3.18 6.13
C SER A 60 1.43 -2.05 7.08
N GLU A 61 1.68 -2.23 8.37
CA GLU A 61 1.35 -1.30 9.45
C GLU A 61 2.55 -1.18 10.39
N LEU A 62 3.15 0.01 10.47
CA LEU A 62 4.16 0.35 11.45
C LEU A 62 3.49 1.00 12.66
N GLU A 63 3.82 0.51 13.85
CA GLU A 63 3.35 1.07 15.11
C GLU A 63 4.51 1.47 16.00
N ARG A 64 4.36 2.61 16.69
CA ARG A 64 5.27 3.06 17.75
C ARG A 64 4.68 2.76 19.12
N ARG A 65 5.54 2.45 20.09
CA ARG A 65 5.11 2.31 21.49
C ARG A 65 5.13 3.65 22.20
N GLU A 66 3.95 4.14 22.56
CA GLU A 66 3.73 5.41 23.24
C GLU A 66 2.86 5.23 24.48
N HIS A 67 3.25 5.80 25.61
CA HIS A 67 2.49 5.71 26.87
C HIS A 67 2.05 4.27 27.21
N GLY A 68 2.93 3.30 26.92
CA GLY A 68 2.68 1.87 27.14
C GLY A 68 1.81 1.17 26.08
N ARG A 69 1.15 1.90 25.19
CA ARG A 69 0.29 1.40 24.11
C ARG A 69 1.03 1.38 22.76
N TRP A 70 0.55 0.56 21.83
CA TRP A 70 1.02 0.59 20.45
C TRP A 70 0.08 1.48 19.64
N GLN A 71 0.64 2.44 18.92
CA GLN A 71 -0.10 3.37 18.08
C GLN A 71 0.38 3.22 16.63
N PRO A 72 -0.52 3.05 15.64
CA PRO A 72 -0.15 3.09 14.24
C PRO A 72 0.43 4.46 13.89
N VAL A 73 1.50 4.46 13.11
CA VAL A 73 2.20 5.68 12.66
C VAL A 73 2.42 5.71 11.16
N PHE A 74 2.24 4.56 10.48
CA PHE A 74 2.32 4.47 9.04
C PHE A 74 1.64 3.21 8.54
N ARG A 75 0.99 3.28 7.38
CA ARG A 75 0.38 2.15 6.68
C ARG A 75 0.65 2.23 5.19
N SER A 76 0.82 1.09 4.54
CA SER A 76 0.93 1.05 3.08
C SER A 76 0.57 -0.34 2.54
N LEU A 77 -0.05 -0.37 1.37
CA LEU A 77 -0.23 -1.55 0.52
C LEU A 77 0.94 -1.73 -0.47
N ALA A 78 1.85 -0.76 -0.56
CA ALA A 78 3.00 -0.88 -1.44
C ALA A 78 3.92 -2.01 -0.97
N PRO A 79 4.45 -2.82 -1.89
CA PRO A 79 5.35 -3.92 -1.55
C PRO A 79 6.73 -3.41 -1.12
N ARG A 80 7.01 -2.14 -1.34
CA ARG A 80 8.25 -1.46 -0.98
C ARG A 80 7.89 -0.05 -0.52
N TRP A 81 8.53 0.40 0.55
CA TRP A 81 8.45 1.77 1.03
C TRP A 81 9.60 2.05 2.00
N SER A 82 9.91 3.33 2.19
CA SER A 82 10.81 3.75 3.25
C SER A 82 10.24 4.95 4.00
N LEU A 83 10.46 4.99 5.30
CA LEU A 83 9.98 6.01 6.20
C LEU A 83 11.16 6.56 6.98
N THR A 84 11.34 7.87 6.96
CA THR A 84 12.44 8.57 7.64
C THR A 84 11.88 9.69 8.52
N GLY A 85 12.72 10.30 9.35
CA GLY A 85 12.29 11.27 10.36
C GLY A 85 11.64 10.62 11.59
N LEU A 86 11.82 9.31 11.79
CA LEU A 86 11.26 8.61 12.93
C LEU A 86 12.06 8.92 14.20
N PRO A 87 11.40 9.24 15.32
CA PRO A 87 12.07 9.44 16.60
C PRO A 87 12.60 8.10 17.12
N PRO A 88 13.72 8.11 17.86
CA PRO A 88 14.18 6.92 18.55
C PRO A 88 13.09 6.32 19.45
N GLY A 89 13.03 4.99 19.53
CA GLY A 89 12.01 4.32 20.32
C GLY A 89 11.78 2.86 19.97
N ARG A 90 10.69 2.30 20.51
CA ARG A 90 10.28 0.92 20.26
C ARG A 90 9.20 0.90 19.20
N TYR A 91 9.41 0.10 18.17
CA TYR A 91 8.52 -0.06 17.04
C TYR A 91 8.11 -1.52 16.88
N ARG A 92 6.96 -1.73 16.24
CA ARG A 92 6.59 -3.04 15.70
C ARG A 92 6.00 -2.88 14.32
N LEU A 93 6.38 -3.78 13.43
CA LEU A 93 5.81 -3.91 12.09
C LEU A 93 4.82 -5.08 12.07
N ARG A 94 3.71 -4.86 11.39
CA ARG A 94 2.62 -5.80 11.20
C ARG A 94 2.18 -5.82 9.75
N PHE A 95 1.59 -6.93 9.36
CA PHE A 95 0.96 -7.21 8.08
C PHE A 95 -0.43 -7.81 8.32
N PRO A 96 -1.40 -7.04 8.84
CA PRO A 96 -2.67 -7.56 9.35
C PRO A 96 -3.57 -8.21 8.29
N ALA A 97 -3.41 -7.84 7.01
CA ALA A 97 -4.27 -8.32 5.94
C ALA A 97 -3.61 -8.13 4.57
N ARG A 98 -4.23 -8.72 3.56
CA ARG A 98 -4.00 -8.41 2.14
C ARG A 98 -5.31 -8.11 1.42
N LEU A 99 -5.21 -7.55 0.23
CA LEU A 99 -6.31 -7.47 -0.73
C LEU A 99 -6.23 -8.66 -1.71
N ASP A 100 -7.38 -9.21 -2.10
CA ASP A 100 -7.48 -10.14 -3.23
C ASP A 100 -7.66 -9.39 -4.56
N GLU A 101 -7.77 -10.12 -5.69
CA GLU A 101 -7.97 -9.55 -7.04
C GLU A 101 -9.17 -8.59 -7.12
N ALA A 102 -10.18 -8.77 -6.26
CA ALA A 102 -11.38 -7.95 -6.22
C ALA A 102 -11.31 -6.82 -5.17
N GLY A 103 -10.15 -6.62 -4.54
CA GLY A 103 -9.98 -5.62 -3.47
C GLY A 103 -10.67 -6.01 -2.15
N ARG A 104 -11.00 -7.29 -1.95
CA ARG A 104 -11.55 -7.76 -0.66
C ARG A 104 -10.42 -8.00 0.33
N VAL A 105 -10.68 -7.64 1.58
CA VAL A 105 -9.71 -7.80 2.67
C VAL A 105 -9.67 -9.25 3.11
N VAL A 106 -8.51 -9.88 2.97
CA VAL A 106 -8.20 -11.22 3.47
C VAL A 106 -7.24 -11.09 4.65
N PRO A 107 -7.66 -11.42 5.89
CA PRO A 107 -6.78 -11.37 7.06
C PRO A 107 -5.56 -12.26 6.89
N LEU A 108 -4.42 -11.82 7.43
CA LEU A 108 -3.20 -12.62 7.50
C LEU A 108 -2.90 -12.97 8.95
N SER A 109 -2.45 -14.20 9.18
CA SER A 109 -2.01 -14.66 10.49
C SER A 109 -0.51 -14.45 10.59
N GLU A 110 -0.09 -13.56 11.47
CA GLU A 110 1.31 -13.20 11.62
C GLU A 110 1.68 -12.85 13.05
N LYS A 111 2.98 -12.91 13.34
CA LYS A 111 3.55 -12.41 14.59
C LYS A 111 4.19 -11.05 14.32
N PRO A 112 3.75 -9.97 14.99
CA PRO A 112 4.34 -8.65 14.83
C PRO A 112 5.85 -8.67 15.08
N LYS A 113 6.63 -8.05 14.18
CA LYS A 113 8.07 -7.91 14.32
C LYS A 113 8.41 -6.67 15.12
N LYS A 114 8.93 -6.84 16.34
CA LYS A 114 9.36 -5.75 17.21
C LYS A 114 10.83 -5.41 16.97
N PHE A 115 11.16 -4.13 16.99
CA PHE A 115 12.54 -3.64 16.94
C PHE A 115 12.66 -2.30 17.66
N ASN A 116 13.89 -1.93 18.01
CA ASN A 116 14.20 -0.62 18.57
C ASN A 116 14.89 0.18 17.50
N LEU A 117 14.59 1.47 17.45
CA LEU A 117 15.17 2.42 16.52
C LEU A 117 16.00 3.43 17.31
N GLN A 118 17.28 3.56 16.98
CA GLN A 118 18.21 4.54 17.51
C GLN A 118 18.33 5.75 16.56
N ALA A 119 18.83 6.88 17.06
CA ALA A 119 19.06 8.05 16.22
C ALA A 119 20.05 7.71 15.08
N GLY A 120 19.71 8.13 13.86
CA GLY A 120 20.47 7.85 12.64
C GLY A 120 20.49 6.38 12.18
N GLU A 121 19.68 5.51 12.80
CA GLU A 121 19.57 4.11 12.40
C GLU A 121 18.56 3.94 11.27
N MET A 122 18.90 3.16 10.24
CA MET A 122 17.95 2.69 9.24
C MET A 122 17.75 1.18 9.42
N VAL A 123 16.54 0.79 9.82
CA VAL A 123 16.19 -0.63 9.94
C VAL A 123 15.58 -1.10 8.63
N GLN A 124 16.25 -2.04 7.96
CA GLN A 124 15.71 -2.72 6.79
C GLN A 124 14.92 -3.94 7.23
N VAL A 125 13.69 -4.05 6.74
CA VAL A 125 12.79 -5.17 7.01
C VAL A 125 12.47 -5.86 5.70
N GLN A 126 12.76 -7.16 5.63
CA GLN A 126 12.37 -8.00 4.51
C GLN A 126 11.31 -8.96 5.01
N ALA A 127 10.12 -8.88 4.42
CA ALA A 127 9.01 -9.77 4.70
C ALA A 127 8.84 -10.73 3.52
N VAL A 128 8.67 -12.02 3.79
CA VAL A 128 8.41 -13.05 2.78
C VAL A 128 7.10 -13.74 3.12
N LEU A 129 6.18 -13.78 2.16
CA LEU A 129 4.95 -14.55 2.26
C LEU A 129 5.29 -16.05 2.16
N GLU A 130 5.43 -16.74 3.29
CA GLU A 130 5.69 -18.17 3.28
C GLU A 130 4.40 -18.96 2.98
N HIS A 131 4.52 -20.04 2.20
CA HIS A 131 3.46 -21.03 1.94
C HIS A 131 2.19 -20.53 1.22
N MET A 132 2.25 -19.38 0.53
CA MET A 132 1.14 -18.95 -0.30
C MET A 132 1.21 -19.65 -1.68
N PRO A 133 0.12 -20.29 -2.15
CA PRO A 133 0.02 -20.66 -3.55
C PRO A 133 0.22 -19.39 -4.39
N VAL A 134 1.20 -19.37 -5.29
CA VAL A 134 1.52 -18.21 -6.16
C VAL A 134 0.25 -17.72 -6.90
N ALA A 135 -0.69 -18.62 -7.17
CA ALA A 135 -2.00 -18.33 -7.75
C ALA A 135 -2.96 -17.48 -6.87
N LEU A 136 -2.68 -17.29 -5.57
CA LEU A 136 -3.48 -16.46 -4.65
C LEU A 136 -2.84 -15.10 -4.33
N VAL A 137 -1.60 -14.87 -4.78
CA VAL A 137 -0.87 -13.60 -4.61
C VAL A 137 -1.13 -12.64 -5.78
N VAL A 138 -2.18 -12.90 -6.56
CA VAL A 138 -2.60 -12.01 -7.64
C VAL A 138 -3.29 -10.78 -7.04
N ALA A 139 -2.51 -9.84 -6.53
CA ALA A 139 -2.96 -8.47 -6.34
C ALA A 139 -2.10 -7.56 -7.23
N GLY A 140 -2.08 -7.87 -8.53
CA GLY A 140 -1.29 -7.16 -9.52
C GLY A 140 -0.79 -8.12 -10.59
N VAL A 141 -1.64 -8.41 -11.56
CA VAL A 141 -1.24 -9.10 -12.80
C VAL A 141 0.02 -8.44 -13.37
N VAL A 142 1.03 -9.28 -13.66
CA VAL A 142 2.20 -9.04 -14.52
C VAL A 142 2.38 -7.58 -14.89
N VAL A 143 3.23 -6.86 -14.16
CA VAL A 143 3.87 -5.66 -14.72
C VAL A 143 4.53 -6.14 -16.01
N VAL A 144 4.01 -5.71 -17.16
CA VAL A 144 4.59 -6.04 -18.46
C VAL A 144 5.91 -5.29 -18.56
N ALA A 145 6.96 -5.86 -17.95
CA ALA A 145 8.35 -5.50 -18.18
C ALA A 145 8.78 -5.76 -19.65
N VAL A 146 7.86 -6.18 -20.52
CA VAL A 146 8.10 -6.42 -21.95
C VAL A 146 8.11 -5.12 -22.75
N VAL A 147 7.43 -4.04 -22.33
CA VAL A 147 7.47 -2.77 -23.10
C VAL A 147 8.78 -2.02 -22.87
N ALA A 148 9.33 -1.99 -21.65
CA ALA A 148 10.60 -1.31 -21.38
C ALA A 148 11.82 -1.99 -22.07
N VAL A 149 11.83 -3.33 -22.14
CA VAL A 149 12.94 -4.07 -22.77
C VAL A 149 12.84 -4.02 -24.30
N ALA A 150 11.64 -4.05 -24.89
CA ALA A 150 11.46 -3.89 -26.33
C ALA A 150 11.72 -2.45 -26.81
N LEU A 151 11.29 -1.45 -26.04
CA LEU A 151 11.50 -0.04 -26.38
C LEU A 151 12.96 0.39 -26.19
N SER A 152 13.67 -0.12 -25.18
CA SER A 152 15.10 0.19 -25.00
C SER A 152 15.99 -0.34 -26.13
N LYS A 153 15.56 -1.42 -26.79
CA LYS A 153 16.28 -1.96 -27.95
C LYS A 153 16.03 -1.14 -29.21
N TRP A 154 14.86 -0.51 -29.34
CA TRP A 154 14.51 0.36 -30.47
C TRP A 154 14.98 1.82 -30.29
N LEU A 155 14.93 2.34 -29.06
CA LEU A 155 15.40 3.70 -28.71
C LEU A 155 16.92 3.87 -28.86
N LYS A 156 17.70 2.81 -28.62
CA LYS A 156 19.16 2.81 -28.83
C LYS A 156 19.56 2.94 -30.30
N ASP A 157 18.67 2.58 -31.23
CA ASP A 157 18.92 2.66 -32.67
C ASP A 157 18.45 4.00 -33.28
N ALA A 158 17.72 4.84 -32.52
CA ALA A 158 16.98 5.99 -33.07
C ALA A 158 17.50 7.39 -32.65
N ASP A 159 18.57 7.49 -31.85
CA ASP A 159 19.18 8.77 -31.43
C ASP A 159 18.17 9.81 -30.89
N LEU A 160 17.10 9.32 -30.25
CA LEU A 160 16.06 10.15 -29.67
C LEU A 160 16.48 10.64 -28.27
N PRO A 161 16.15 11.88 -27.87
CA PRO A 161 16.42 12.38 -26.53
C PRO A 161 15.78 11.46 -25.49
N GLU A 162 16.51 11.18 -24.42
CA GLU A 162 16.02 10.35 -23.33
C GLU A 162 14.68 10.93 -22.83
N PRO A 163 13.60 10.11 -22.79
CA PRO A 163 12.34 10.60 -22.24
C PRO A 163 12.58 11.02 -20.78
N PRO A 164 11.94 12.12 -20.33
CA PRO A 164 12.04 12.53 -18.95
C PRO A 164 11.65 11.33 -18.06
N LEU A 165 12.43 11.10 -17.00
CA LEU A 165 12.18 10.00 -16.07
C LEU A 165 10.70 10.06 -15.64
N PRO A 166 9.95 8.94 -15.73
CA PRO A 166 8.60 8.91 -15.20
C PRO A 166 8.66 9.31 -13.72
N PRO A 167 7.66 10.07 -13.21
CA PRO A 167 7.57 10.33 -11.78
C PRO A 167 7.69 8.99 -11.03
N PRO A 168 8.45 8.94 -9.92
CA PRO A 168 8.58 7.70 -9.17
C PRO A 168 7.18 7.18 -8.81
N GLU A 169 6.91 5.93 -9.14
CA GLU A 169 5.67 5.28 -8.70
C GLU A 169 5.64 5.28 -7.16
N LEU A 170 4.45 5.37 -6.55
CA LEU A 170 4.31 5.40 -5.08
C LEU A 170 5.00 4.20 -4.37
N VAL A 171 5.28 3.12 -5.10
CA VAL A 171 6.01 1.94 -4.62
C VAL A 171 7.51 2.18 -4.34
N ASP A 172 8.08 3.28 -4.84
CA ASP A 172 9.48 3.66 -4.62
C ASP A 172 9.65 4.95 -3.80
N VAL A 173 8.57 5.46 -3.21
CA VAL A 173 8.60 6.72 -2.47
C VAL A 173 9.20 6.54 -1.08
N ALA A 174 10.14 7.43 -0.75
CA ALA A 174 10.60 7.67 0.61
C ALA A 174 9.67 8.71 1.25
N PHE A 175 8.98 8.30 2.30
CA PHE A 175 8.15 9.17 3.10
C PHE A 175 9.02 9.83 4.18
N HIS A 176 8.96 11.14 4.25
CA HIS A 176 9.54 11.92 5.33
C HIS A 176 8.41 12.27 6.28
N LEU A 177 8.44 11.73 7.51
CA LEU A 177 7.57 12.24 8.57
C LEU A 177 8.31 13.35 9.29
N THR A 178 7.77 14.57 9.24
CA THR A 178 8.17 15.62 10.17
C THR A 178 7.47 15.33 11.49
N TRP A 179 8.15 14.60 12.38
CA TRP A 179 7.62 14.35 13.71
C TRP A 179 7.82 15.57 14.60
N GLU A 180 6.95 16.56 14.46
CA GLU A 180 6.91 17.71 15.37
C GLU A 180 6.30 17.29 16.72
N TRP A 181 7.04 16.56 17.55
CA TRP A 181 6.67 16.38 18.96
C TRP A 181 7.20 17.57 19.77
N ALA A 182 6.25 18.23 20.44
CA ALA A 182 6.36 19.21 21.51
C ALA A 182 7.60 19.11 22.42
N ALA A 183 8.60 19.95 22.15
CA ALA A 183 9.49 20.45 23.17
C ALA A 183 8.92 21.78 23.70
N ALA A 184 8.23 21.73 24.85
CA ALA A 184 8.00 22.85 25.77
C ALA A 184 7.18 24.10 25.31
N TYR A 185 6.19 23.95 24.41
CA TYR A 185 5.19 24.99 24.13
C TYR A 185 3.77 24.39 24.08
N PRO A 186 2.69 25.16 24.39
CA PRO A 186 1.31 24.67 24.30
C PRO A 186 1.07 24.11 22.89
N GLU A 187 0.39 22.95 22.83
CA GLU A 187 0.02 22.16 21.64
C GLU A 187 0.21 22.92 20.33
N ALA A 188 1.37 22.72 19.68
CA ALA A 188 1.53 23.16 18.31
C ALA A 188 0.44 22.47 17.50
N ALA A 189 -0.40 23.26 16.84
CA ALA A 189 -1.43 22.74 15.95
C ALA A 189 -0.75 21.82 14.92
N ASP A 190 -1.29 20.62 14.76
CA ASP A 190 -0.83 19.69 13.74
C ASP A 190 -1.10 20.28 12.36
N ARG A 191 -0.02 20.51 11.61
CA ARG A 191 -0.01 21.10 10.26
C ARG A 191 0.47 20.10 9.21
N ALA A 192 0.73 18.86 9.59
CA ALA A 192 1.17 17.85 8.65
C ALA A 192 -0.03 17.45 7.78
N ALA A 193 0.10 17.60 6.47
CA ALA A 193 -0.94 17.15 5.56
C ALA A 193 -0.99 15.61 5.52
N PRO A 194 -2.18 14.99 5.46
CA PRO A 194 -2.29 13.57 5.19
C PRO A 194 -1.70 13.25 3.81
N VAL A 195 -1.07 12.08 3.68
CA VAL A 195 -0.44 11.63 2.44
C VAL A 195 -1.04 10.29 2.03
N VAL A 196 -1.38 10.14 0.74
CA VAL A 196 -1.69 8.82 0.17
C VAL A 196 -0.41 8.02 0.06
N THR A 197 -0.25 7.00 0.90
CA THR A 197 0.95 6.16 0.97
C THR A 197 0.96 5.05 -0.07
N SER A 198 -0.22 4.68 -0.57
CA SER A 198 -0.41 3.66 -1.61
C SER A 198 -1.86 3.63 -2.07
N HIS A 199 -2.12 2.95 -3.18
CA HIS A 199 -3.46 2.68 -3.65
C HIS A 199 -3.60 1.25 -4.20
N PHE A 200 -4.85 0.81 -4.33
CA PHE A 200 -5.25 -0.40 -5.03
C PHE A 200 -6.30 -0.07 -6.08
N PRO A 201 -6.25 -0.65 -7.29
CA PRO A 201 -5.14 -1.44 -7.84
C PRO A 201 -3.82 -0.66 -7.90
N ALA A 202 -2.70 -1.35 -8.03
CA ALA A 202 -1.43 -0.69 -8.32
C ALA A 202 -1.47 0.00 -9.69
N ALA A 203 -0.62 1.02 -9.89
CA ALA A 203 -0.51 1.69 -11.16
C ALA A 203 -0.05 0.67 -12.23
N GLY A 204 -0.65 0.72 -13.41
CA GLY A 204 -0.37 -0.21 -14.51
C GLY A 204 -0.86 -1.65 -14.28
N ALA A 205 -1.51 -1.96 -13.16
CA ALA A 205 -2.04 -3.30 -12.90
C ALA A 205 -3.08 -3.72 -13.94
N GLN A 206 -3.21 -5.03 -14.20
CA GLN A 206 -4.38 -5.56 -14.90
C GLN A 206 -5.33 -6.21 -13.90
N VAL A 207 -6.62 -5.85 -13.99
CA VAL A 207 -7.67 -6.27 -13.07
C VAL A 207 -8.69 -7.11 -13.85
N PRO A 208 -9.29 -8.15 -13.26
CA PRO A 208 -10.40 -8.86 -13.91
C PRO A 208 -11.57 -7.92 -14.26
N PRO A 209 -12.37 -8.25 -15.28
CA PRO A 209 -13.62 -7.56 -15.56
C PRO A 209 -14.57 -7.64 -14.36
N GLY A 210 -15.33 -6.58 -14.09
CA GLY A 210 -16.36 -6.60 -13.04
C GLY A 210 -16.66 -5.25 -12.41
N ARG A 211 -17.27 -5.28 -11.22
CA ARG A 211 -17.40 -4.09 -10.38
C ARG A 211 -16.04 -3.80 -9.76
N LEU A 212 -15.54 -2.59 -10.00
CA LEU A 212 -14.24 -2.15 -9.56
C LEU A 212 -14.28 -1.73 -8.10
N LYS A 213 -13.18 -1.99 -7.41
CA LYS A 213 -12.93 -1.49 -6.07
C LYS A 213 -11.58 -0.82 -6.03
N LEU A 214 -11.59 0.45 -5.66
CA LEU A 214 -10.40 1.29 -5.52
C LEU A 214 -10.17 1.61 -4.06
N VAL A 215 -8.91 1.69 -3.65
CA VAL A 215 -8.51 1.98 -2.27
C VAL A 215 -7.38 3.00 -2.29
N TRP A 216 -7.48 4.06 -1.49
CA TRP A 216 -6.38 4.99 -1.20
C TRP A 216 -6.03 4.85 0.27
N VAL A 217 -4.79 4.50 0.60
CA VAL A 217 -4.32 4.36 1.99
C VAL A 217 -3.60 5.63 2.41
N PHE A 218 -3.87 6.10 3.61
CA PHE A 218 -3.34 7.35 4.14
C PHE A 218 -2.28 7.12 5.21
N SER A 219 -1.39 8.11 5.38
CA SER A 219 -0.36 8.16 6.41
C SER A 219 -0.95 8.23 7.83
N GLU A 220 -2.18 8.70 7.96
CA GLU A 220 -2.85 8.98 9.21
C GLU A 220 -4.38 8.88 9.13
N ARG A 221 -5.06 9.19 10.24
CA ARG A 221 -6.52 9.20 10.29
C ARG A 221 -7.06 10.48 9.66
N LEU A 222 -7.94 10.29 8.69
CA LEU A 222 -8.81 11.35 8.18
C LEU A 222 -9.95 11.66 9.16
N SER A 223 -10.46 12.88 9.09
CA SER A 223 -11.74 13.25 9.72
C SER A 223 -12.87 12.38 9.15
N PRO A 224 -13.70 11.73 9.99
CA PRO A 224 -14.72 10.80 9.51
C PRO A 224 -15.79 11.41 8.59
N THR A 225 -15.91 12.73 8.56
CA THR A 225 -16.93 13.46 7.81
C THR A 225 -16.35 14.36 6.71
N SER A 226 -15.02 14.36 6.48
CA SER A 226 -14.39 15.25 5.50
C SER A 226 -14.42 14.72 4.07
N LEU A 227 -14.68 13.42 3.87
CA LEU A 227 -14.70 12.83 2.53
C LEU A 227 -15.80 13.48 1.66
N ASP A 228 -15.39 14.17 0.60
CA ASP A 228 -16.26 14.62 -0.49
C ASP A 228 -16.20 13.62 -1.66
N PRO A 229 -17.26 12.81 -1.88
CA PRO A 229 -17.29 11.83 -2.96
C PRO A 229 -17.25 12.46 -4.37
N GLN A 230 -17.63 13.73 -4.53
CA GLN A 230 -17.63 14.41 -5.83
C GLN A 230 -16.21 14.74 -6.33
N LYS A 231 -15.26 14.80 -5.40
CA LYS A 231 -13.83 15.05 -5.63
C LYS A 231 -13.04 13.78 -5.94
N LEU A 232 -13.75 12.66 -6.09
CA LEU A 232 -13.20 11.35 -6.42
C LEU A 232 -13.72 10.92 -7.79
N ARG A 233 -12.84 11.02 -8.79
CA ARG A 233 -13.18 10.85 -10.21
C ARG A 233 -12.59 9.56 -10.75
N VAL A 234 -13.44 8.73 -11.36
CA VAL A 234 -13.02 7.48 -12.01
C VAL A 234 -13.49 7.50 -13.46
N LEU A 235 -12.55 7.54 -14.39
CA LEU A 235 -12.79 7.69 -15.82
C LEU A 235 -12.27 6.46 -16.57
N GLY A 236 -13.13 5.78 -17.31
CA GLY A 236 -12.73 4.81 -18.32
C GLY A 236 -12.46 5.49 -19.66
N GLU A 237 -11.42 5.08 -20.38
CA GLU A 237 -11.11 5.63 -21.70
C GLU A 237 -12.21 5.40 -22.74
N ARG A 238 -13.06 4.39 -22.53
CA ARG A 238 -14.19 4.08 -23.41
C ARG A 238 -15.53 4.43 -22.77
N SER A 239 -15.70 4.18 -21.48
CA SER A 239 -16.96 4.41 -20.77
C SER A 239 -17.15 5.86 -20.31
N GLY A 240 -16.08 6.67 -20.28
CA GLY A 240 -16.13 8.02 -19.71
C GLY A 240 -16.24 7.95 -18.18
N LEU A 241 -17.09 8.78 -17.57
CA LEU A 241 -17.28 8.76 -16.12
C LEU A 241 -17.93 7.44 -15.67
N ILE A 242 -17.21 6.68 -14.83
CA ILE A 242 -17.70 5.47 -14.21
C ILE A 242 -18.36 5.86 -12.89
N PRO A 243 -19.68 5.65 -12.71
CA PRO A 243 -20.36 5.99 -11.45
C PRO A 243 -19.96 5.02 -10.34
N GLY A 244 -19.86 5.53 -9.11
CA GLY A 244 -19.50 4.73 -7.95
C GLY A 244 -19.84 5.40 -6.62
N VAL A 245 -19.56 4.69 -5.53
CA VAL A 245 -19.80 5.14 -4.16
C VAL A 245 -18.48 5.17 -3.41
N ALA A 246 -18.18 6.30 -2.77
CA ALA A 246 -17.01 6.45 -1.91
C ALA A 246 -17.39 6.27 -0.43
N SER A 247 -16.48 5.71 0.36
CA SER A 247 -16.61 5.56 1.81
C SER A 247 -15.23 5.62 2.48
N TYR A 248 -15.19 5.95 3.76
CA TYR A 248 -13.95 5.98 4.55
C TYR A 248 -13.99 4.91 5.66
N ASP A 249 -12.91 4.14 5.76
CA ASP A 249 -12.69 3.16 6.83
C ASP A 249 -11.64 3.68 7.81
N ALA A 250 -12.10 4.30 8.88
CA ALA A 250 -11.25 4.86 9.94
C ALA A 250 -10.40 3.80 10.67
N SER A 251 -10.76 2.52 10.61
CA SER A 251 -9.97 1.46 11.24
C SER A 251 -8.72 1.14 10.43
N ARG A 252 -8.79 1.29 9.10
CA ARG A 252 -7.71 0.96 8.14
C ARG A 252 -7.02 2.18 7.53
N TRP A 253 -7.54 3.39 7.78
CA TRP A 253 -7.02 4.65 7.23
C TRP A 253 -7.03 4.63 5.71
N TRP A 254 -8.17 4.22 5.13
CA TRP A 254 -8.31 4.24 3.70
C TRP A 254 -9.68 4.74 3.25
N VAL A 255 -9.68 5.37 2.07
CA VAL A 255 -10.89 5.67 1.31
C VAL A 255 -11.09 4.54 0.32
N VAL A 256 -12.33 4.05 0.24
CA VAL A 256 -12.76 2.99 -0.64
C VAL A 256 -13.77 3.56 -1.62
N TRP A 257 -13.56 3.30 -2.91
CA TRP A 257 -14.54 3.61 -3.95
C TRP A 257 -14.97 2.33 -4.67
N GLU A 258 -16.27 2.14 -4.86
CA GLU A 258 -16.83 0.95 -5.53
C GLU A 258 -17.70 1.35 -6.70
N SER A 259 -17.47 0.73 -7.88
CA SER A 259 -18.25 1.06 -9.08
C SER A 259 -19.67 0.50 -9.01
N GLN A 260 -20.61 1.30 -9.50
CA GLN A 260 -22.02 0.90 -9.63
C GLN A 260 -22.29 0.10 -10.90
N THR A 261 -21.39 0.17 -11.88
CA THR A 261 -21.45 -0.56 -13.14
C THR A 261 -20.28 -1.54 -13.26
N GLN A 262 -20.45 -2.55 -14.12
CA GLN A 262 -19.34 -3.42 -14.50
C GLN A 262 -18.47 -2.71 -15.53
N VAL A 263 -17.17 -2.90 -15.42
CA VAL A 263 -16.15 -2.37 -16.33
C VAL A 263 -15.35 -3.55 -16.88
N SER A 264 -14.98 -3.48 -18.16
CA SER A 264 -14.20 -4.50 -18.84
C SER A 264 -13.47 -3.89 -20.03
N GLY A 265 -12.34 -4.46 -20.44
CA GLY A 265 -11.60 -4.15 -21.67
C GLY A 265 -11.24 -2.67 -21.86
N GLU A 266 -10.90 -1.94 -20.80
CA GLU A 266 -10.51 -0.54 -20.91
C GLU A 266 -9.50 -0.11 -19.85
N LYS A 267 -8.75 0.95 -20.16
CA LYS A 267 -7.91 1.62 -19.17
C LYS A 267 -8.77 2.56 -18.35
N VAL A 268 -8.58 2.50 -17.03
CA VAL A 268 -9.30 3.33 -16.06
C VAL A 268 -8.30 4.26 -15.38
N HIS A 269 -8.68 5.52 -15.24
CA HIS A 269 -7.97 6.59 -14.57
C HIS A 269 -8.75 6.99 -13.32
N ALA A 270 -8.12 6.90 -12.16
CA ALA A 270 -8.71 7.29 -10.88
C ALA A 270 -7.97 8.50 -10.33
N THR A 271 -8.70 9.49 -9.83
CA THR A 271 -8.16 10.71 -9.23
C THR A 271 -8.89 11.02 -7.93
N LEU A 272 -8.12 11.28 -6.89
CA LEU A 272 -8.56 11.88 -5.64
C LEU A 272 -8.02 13.32 -5.61
N ASP A 273 -8.90 14.31 -5.66
CA ASP A 273 -8.48 15.71 -5.65
C ASP A 273 -7.89 16.10 -4.27
N ALA A 274 -7.14 17.20 -4.22
CA ALA A 274 -6.40 17.61 -3.03
C ALA A 274 -7.35 17.90 -1.83
N ASP A 275 -8.48 18.53 -2.13
CA ASP A 275 -9.54 18.94 -1.20
C ASP A 275 -10.62 17.86 -1.02
N ALA A 276 -10.36 16.61 -1.44
CA ALA A 276 -11.33 15.53 -1.32
C ALA A 276 -11.49 15.00 0.11
N VAL A 277 -10.48 15.21 0.95
CA VAL A 277 -10.40 14.74 2.33
C VAL A 277 -9.57 15.70 3.17
N GLU A 278 -9.90 15.75 4.46
CA GLU A 278 -9.12 16.43 5.49
C GLU A 278 -8.80 15.46 6.64
N ASP A 279 -7.68 15.67 7.30
CA ASP A 279 -7.37 15.04 8.59
C ASP A 279 -8.24 15.59 9.75
N ALA A 280 -7.97 15.15 10.98
CA ALA A 280 -8.69 15.62 12.16
C ALA A 280 -8.37 17.08 12.54
N SER A 281 -7.27 17.61 12.02
CA SER A 281 -6.74 18.95 12.26
C SER A 281 -7.16 19.96 11.18
N GLY A 282 -7.82 19.48 10.11
CA GLY A 282 -8.29 20.27 8.98
C GLY A 282 -7.26 20.44 7.86
N ASN A 283 -6.18 19.64 7.85
CA ASN A 283 -5.22 19.66 6.74
C ASN A 283 -5.73 18.80 5.59
N GLU A 284 -5.77 19.39 4.39
CA GLU A 284 -6.06 18.71 3.12
C GLU A 284 -4.83 17.96 2.59
N LEU A 285 -4.99 17.17 1.52
CA LEU A 285 -3.83 16.61 0.81
C LEU A 285 -3.02 17.73 0.16
N GLU A 286 -1.69 17.63 0.18
CA GLU A 286 -0.83 18.63 -0.49
C GLU A 286 -1.08 18.76 -2.00
N ARG A 287 -1.54 17.67 -2.63
CA ARG A 287 -1.79 17.57 -4.07
C ARG A 287 -2.78 16.46 -4.37
N ALA A 288 -3.46 16.57 -5.51
CA ALA A 288 -4.28 15.49 -6.04
C ALA A 288 -3.43 14.24 -6.34
N VAL A 289 -4.03 13.07 -6.15
CA VAL A 289 -3.40 11.77 -6.40
C VAL A 289 -4.14 11.05 -7.49
N SER A 290 -3.44 10.75 -8.59
CA SER A 290 -3.99 10.04 -9.74
C SER A 290 -3.20 8.78 -10.05
N PHE A 291 -3.89 7.73 -10.48
CA PHE A 291 -3.29 6.51 -11.00
C PHE A 291 -4.17 5.89 -12.09
N SER A 292 -3.58 5.00 -12.89
CA SER A 292 -4.31 4.28 -13.93
C SER A 292 -3.98 2.80 -13.93
N PHE A 293 -4.92 1.98 -14.38
CA PHE A 293 -4.81 0.52 -14.47
C PHE A 293 -5.67 0.01 -15.62
N TRP A 294 -5.40 -1.21 -16.08
CA TRP A 294 -6.16 -1.87 -17.13
C TRP A 294 -7.21 -2.81 -16.55
N VAL A 295 -8.44 -2.74 -17.05
CA VAL A 295 -9.46 -3.75 -16.81
C VAL A 295 -9.52 -4.66 -18.02
N ARG A 296 -9.30 -5.96 -17.80
CA ARG A 296 -9.25 -6.97 -18.87
C ARG A 296 -10.59 -7.13 -19.60
#